data_AF-A2GC23-F1
#
_entry.id   AF-A2GC23-F1
#
_cell.length_a   1.000
_cell.length_b   1.000
_cell.length_c   1.000
_cell.angle_alpha   90.00
_cell.angle_beta   90.00
_cell.angle_gamma   90.00
#
_symmetry.space_group_name_H-M   'P 1'
#
loop_
_entity.id
_entity.type
_entity.pdbx_description
1 polymer ?
#
loop_
_entity_poly.entity_id
_entity_poly.type
_entity_poly.pdbx_seq_one_letter_code
_entity_poly.pdbx_strand_id
1 'polypeptide(L)'
;MVNSHSTLTKFNIFSNSIFKNHINSIYFSHEQNQNTLFDKIQFQKILNSPIKLDSFSSKSYSKKKFSQPLSLNGNSHITIQKCRFVQCITNERYGGGGIFAYGLKGSLTVSECMFFDCSSIHRLGNGGAISFCEGRAQLTFEKSCFVQCSSVASGHAIFLKSSMSNAFIENIECVDCPSTFYKTQSSTIEHNCMANTSYINISKCNTQRTPGIKSRIGESFIKYEYINMDSLNTDRHGYIYEIAFNNPNITAQVQYWNLFNCTGGFRYIGSYKTSAVVTLKSHIFKQCGTKLTFAITSKGSSIIMSYFIADAPIIKDLDQGPLELLEFSQNQNPVMNSYNSVMDGLCIYIPPTINFEITPAIIVIFIAFLIILFITFVLIGRIAQHYMRARDMRYTLLSVPEIIQ
;
A
#
# COMPACT_ATOMS: atom_id res chain seq x y z
N MET A 1 -22.23 8.86 50.98
CA MET A 1 -23.01 8.59 49.76
C MET A 1 -23.16 9.91 49.00
N VAL A 2 -22.66 10.01 47.77
CA VAL A 2 -22.93 11.13 46.86
C VAL A 2 -23.19 10.51 45.49
N ASN A 3 -24.43 10.60 45.00
CA ASN A 3 -24.82 10.04 43.71
C ASN A 3 -24.49 11.03 42.60
N SER A 4 -23.58 10.65 41.70
CA SER A 4 -23.33 11.37 40.45
C SER A 4 -24.24 10.86 39.35
N HIS A 5 -25.39 11.52 39.15
CA HIS A 5 -26.16 11.32 37.91
C HIS A 5 -25.44 12.00 36.74
N SER A 6 -24.90 11.19 35.83
CA SER A 6 -24.34 11.67 34.56
C SER A 6 -25.47 11.97 33.57
N THR A 7 -25.67 13.26 33.27
CA THR A 7 -26.61 13.69 32.24
C THR A 7 -26.07 13.39 30.85
N LEU A 8 -26.79 12.54 30.12
CA LEU A 8 -26.45 12.09 28.77
C LEU A 8 -26.72 13.22 27.74
N THR A 9 -25.72 14.01 27.38
CA THR A 9 -25.84 15.04 26.33
C THR A 9 -25.88 14.42 24.94
N LYS A 10 -27.10 14.26 24.40
CA LYS A 10 -27.34 13.94 22.97
C LYS A 10 -26.75 15.07 22.10
N PHE A 11 -25.78 14.72 21.24
CA PHE A 11 -25.33 15.61 20.18
C PHE A 11 -26.27 15.49 18.96
N ASN A 12 -27.09 16.50 18.72
CA ASN A 12 -27.83 16.62 17.47
C ASN A 12 -26.93 17.22 16.38
N ILE A 13 -26.92 16.58 15.20
CA ILE A 13 -26.28 17.12 14.00
C ILE A 13 -27.35 17.91 13.23
N PHE A 14 -27.11 19.21 13.02
CA PHE A 14 -27.82 19.98 11.99
C PHE A 14 -26.86 20.47 10.93
N SER A 15 -27.37 20.46 9.69
CA SER A 15 -26.67 20.76 8.46
C SER A 15 -26.90 22.20 7.98
N ASN A 16 -26.12 22.57 6.96
CA ASN A 16 -26.34 23.72 6.06
C ASN A 16 -26.16 25.14 6.64
N SER A 17 -24.98 25.70 6.39
CA SER A 17 -24.86 27.10 5.94
C SER A 17 -23.74 27.20 4.91
N ILE A 18 -24.07 27.74 3.74
CA ILE A 18 -23.13 27.99 2.64
C ILE A 18 -22.60 29.42 2.81
N PHE A 19 -21.28 29.59 2.93
CA PHE A 19 -20.65 30.88 2.68
C PHE A 19 -19.34 30.71 1.91
N LYS A 20 -19.26 31.41 0.77
CA LYS A 20 -17.99 31.69 0.08
C LYS A 20 -17.27 32.80 0.85
N ASN A 21 -15.99 32.61 1.20
CA ASN A 21 -14.86 33.46 0.81
C ASN A 21 -13.58 33.12 1.60
N HIS A 22 -12.44 33.51 1.04
CA HIS A 22 -11.08 33.20 1.51
C HIS A 22 -10.76 33.72 2.91
N ILE A 23 -10.17 32.88 3.77
CA ILE A 23 -9.37 33.31 4.95
C ILE A 23 -8.14 32.40 5.09
N ASN A 24 -6.98 33.00 5.36
CA ASN A 24 -5.68 32.33 5.56
C ASN A 24 -5.58 31.66 6.95
N SER A 25 -4.83 30.55 7.04
CA SER A 25 -4.51 29.89 8.31
C SER A 25 -3.20 30.39 8.92
N ILE A 26 -3.22 30.91 10.16
CA ILE A 26 -2.00 31.22 10.94
C ILE A 26 -2.23 30.90 12.43
N TYR A 27 -1.35 30.10 13.02
CA TYR A 27 -0.99 30.16 14.44
C TYR A 27 0.51 29.83 14.61
N PHE A 28 1.18 30.55 15.51
CA PHE A 28 2.60 30.38 15.85
C PHE A 28 2.77 29.99 17.33
N SER A 29 3.79 29.19 17.64
CA SER A 29 4.35 29.04 19.01
C SER A 29 5.75 28.40 18.95
N HIS A 30 6.51 28.49 20.06
CA HIS A 30 7.96 28.29 20.13
C HIS A 30 8.36 27.49 21.38
N GLU A 31 8.93 26.27 21.23
CA GLU A 31 9.90 25.58 22.13
C GLU A 31 10.11 24.10 21.73
N GLN A 32 11.34 23.56 21.77
CA GLN A 32 11.72 22.28 21.13
C GLN A 32 11.42 20.97 21.93
N ASN A 33 11.40 19.83 21.18
CA ASN A 33 11.39 18.41 21.61
C ASN A 33 10.10 17.82 22.22
N GLN A 34 9.12 17.39 21.40
CA GLN A 34 7.89 16.73 21.88
C GLN A 34 7.29 15.67 20.93
N ASN A 35 6.53 14.72 21.49
CA ASN A 35 5.81 13.65 20.78
C ASN A 35 4.31 13.99 20.64
N THR A 36 3.72 13.77 19.46
CA THR A 36 2.27 13.96 19.22
C THR A 36 1.60 12.65 18.80
N LEU A 37 0.45 12.31 19.40
CA LEU A 37 -0.29 11.07 19.11
C LEU A 37 -1.73 11.36 18.67
N PHE A 38 -2.14 10.80 17.55
CA PHE A 38 -3.51 10.79 17.06
C PHE A 38 -4.02 9.33 17.03
N ASP A 39 -5.06 9.01 17.80
CA ASP A 39 -5.63 7.66 17.92
C ASP A 39 -7.13 7.67 17.60
N LYS A 40 -7.59 6.85 16.63
CA LYS A 40 -9.04 6.66 16.38
C LYS A 40 -9.80 7.95 16.06
N ILE A 41 -9.19 8.84 15.28
CA ILE A 41 -9.78 10.12 14.86
C ILE A 41 -10.45 9.98 13.49
N GLN A 42 -11.51 10.76 13.25
CA GLN A 42 -12.14 10.85 11.94
C GLN A 42 -12.14 12.28 11.40
N PHE A 43 -11.53 12.50 10.24
CA PHE A 43 -11.62 13.73 9.47
C PHE A 43 -12.71 13.54 8.39
N GLN A 44 -13.62 14.51 8.25
CA GLN A 44 -14.69 14.46 7.24
C GLN A 44 -14.89 15.82 6.58
N LYS A 45 -15.02 15.80 5.25
CA LYS A 45 -15.50 16.89 4.38
C LYS A 45 -14.47 18.02 4.19
N ILE A 46 -14.66 18.78 3.12
CA ILE A 46 -13.78 19.83 2.55
C ILE A 46 -12.90 20.50 3.61
N LEU A 47 -11.67 20.01 3.72
CA LEU A 47 -10.60 20.82 4.28
C LEU A 47 -10.22 21.84 3.20
N ASN A 48 -10.00 23.10 3.58
CA ASN A 48 -9.50 24.12 2.63
C ASN A 48 -7.97 24.06 2.49
N SER A 49 -7.28 23.34 3.37
CA SER A 49 -5.85 23.00 3.29
C SER A 49 -5.58 21.66 4.03
N PRO A 50 -4.40 21.03 3.91
CA PRO A 50 -4.09 19.76 4.56
C PRO A 50 -3.92 19.87 6.08
N ILE A 51 -3.95 18.74 6.81
CA ILE A 51 -3.23 18.68 8.09
C ILE A 51 -1.74 18.96 7.80
N LYS A 52 -1.26 20.13 8.19
CA LYS A 52 0.09 20.62 7.91
C LYS A 52 1.02 20.28 9.07
N LEU A 53 1.68 19.14 8.96
CA LEU A 53 2.56 18.62 9.99
C LEU A 53 3.89 19.36 10.08
N ASP A 54 4.20 19.61 11.34
CA ASP A 54 5.33 20.31 11.94
C ASP A 54 5.25 19.89 13.46
N SER A 55 5.44 20.75 14.48
CA SER A 55 5.23 20.45 15.92
C SER A 55 4.91 21.64 16.84
N PHE A 56 4.03 21.50 17.84
CA PHE A 56 4.36 21.64 19.29
C PHE A 56 3.11 21.45 20.17
N SER A 57 3.34 21.20 21.47
CA SER A 57 2.44 20.63 22.49
C SER A 57 2.16 19.14 22.33
N SER A 58 2.60 18.34 23.31
CA SER A 58 2.44 16.88 23.43
C SER A 58 1.00 16.46 23.70
N LYS A 59 0.15 16.65 22.68
CA LYS A 59 -1.27 16.36 22.75
C LYS A 59 -1.55 14.96 22.20
N SER A 60 -2.11 14.11 23.05
CA SER A 60 -2.84 12.94 22.60
C SER A 60 -4.25 13.39 22.19
N TYR A 61 -4.61 13.16 20.95
CA TYR A 61 -5.96 13.34 20.45
C TYR A 61 -6.56 11.94 20.22
N SER A 62 -7.60 11.58 20.96
CA SER A 62 -8.32 10.32 20.75
C SER A 62 -9.81 10.54 20.52
N LYS A 63 -10.42 9.78 19.60
CA LYS A 63 -11.87 9.80 19.29
C LYS A 63 -12.45 11.18 18.91
N LYS A 64 -11.63 12.06 18.34
CA LYS A 64 -12.07 13.40 17.89
C LYS A 64 -12.50 13.40 16.43
N LYS A 65 -13.30 14.40 16.08
CA LYS A 65 -13.61 14.78 14.70
C LYS A 65 -13.12 16.20 14.46
N PHE A 66 -12.41 16.43 13.35
CA PHE A 66 -11.98 17.76 12.95
C PHE A 66 -12.64 18.14 11.63
N SER A 67 -13.14 19.36 11.55
CA SER A 67 -13.72 20.00 10.35
C SER A 67 -12.76 20.98 9.68
N GLN A 68 -11.59 21.19 10.27
CA GLN A 68 -10.53 22.04 9.75
C GLN A 68 -9.17 21.34 9.90
N PRO A 69 -8.21 21.66 9.02
CA PRO A 69 -6.86 21.14 9.11
C PRO A 69 -6.15 21.54 10.39
N LEU A 70 -5.32 20.64 10.92
CA LEU A 70 -4.46 20.88 12.07
C LEU A 70 -3.02 21.16 11.60
N SER A 71 -2.48 22.32 11.98
CA SER A 71 -1.06 22.72 11.78
C SER A 71 -0.28 22.67 13.11
N LEU A 72 1.06 22.70 13.14
CA LEU A 72 1.84 22.44 14.39
C LEU A 72 3.07 23.35 14.78
N ASN A 73 4.21 23.40 14.06
CA ASN A 73 5.35 24.36 14.27
C ASN A 73 6.88 23.89 14.10
N GLY A 74 7.42 22.73 14.59
CA GLY A 74 8.84 22.27 14.43
C GLY A 74 9.22 20.74 14.53
N ASN A 75 10.34 20.38 15.23
CA ASN A 75 10.98 19.02 15.30
C ASN A 75 10.22 17.99 16.18
N SER A 76 9.34 17.14 15.62
CA SER A 76 8.58 16.15 16.42
C SER A 76 8.61 14.71 15.91
N HIS A 77 8.28 13.80 16.84
CA HIS A 77 7.80 12.47 16.54
C HIS A 77 6.27 12.49 16.51
N ILE A 78 5.69 12.23 15.34
CA ILE A 78 4.26 12.29 15.09
C ILE A 78 3.78 10.87 14.80
N THR A 79 2.83 10.39 15.60
CA THR A 79 2.17 9.10 15.37
C THR A 79 0.69 9.32 15.09
N ILE A 80 0.22 8.85 13.94
CA ILE A 80 -1.18 8.86 13.51
C ILE A 80 -1.59 7.41 13.35
N GLN A 81 -2.44 6.91 14.25
CA GLN A 81 -2.86 5.52 14.28
C GLN A 81 -4.38 5.36 14.28
N LYS A 82 -4.88 4.32 13.59
CA LYS A 82 -6.30 3.93 13.59
C LYS A 82 -7.26 5.05 13.12
N CYS A 83 -6.76 6.02 12.34
CA CYS A 83 -7.50 7.21 11.93
C CYS A 83 -8.19 7.02 10.57
N ARG A 84 -9.26 7.79 10.33
CA ARG A 84 -10.00 7.80 9.06
C ARG A 84 -10.02 9.20 8.46
N PHE A 85 -9.57 9.34 7.23
CA PHE A 85 -9.56 10.56 6.43
C PHE A 85 -10.57 10.38 5.30
N VAL A 86 -11.60 11.23 5.26
CA VAL A 86 -12.74 11.07 4.33
C VAL A 86 -13.01 12.40 3.63
N GLN A 87 -12.85 12.41 2.31
CA GLN A 87 -13.08 13.59 1.47
C GLN A 87 -12.18 14.79 1.87
N CYS A 88 -10.93 14.48 2.22
CA CYS A 88 -9.92 15.47 2.58
C CYS A 88 -9.28 16.01 1.29
N ILE A 89 -9.57 17.26 0.97
CA ILE A 89 -9.14 17.92 -0.27
C ILE A 89 -8.12 19.01 0.08
N THR A 90 -7.16 19.27 -0.82
CA THR A 90 -6.25 20.41 -0.70
C THR A 90 -6.00 21.11 -2.03
N ASN A 91 -5.94 22.44 -1.99
CA ASN A 91 -5.45 23.28 -3.09
C ASN A 91 -4.07 23.91 -2.78
N GLU A 92 -3.35 23.35 -1.80
CA GLU A 92 -2.01 23.84 -1.44
C GLU A 92 -0.92 23.34 -2.39
N ARG A 93 0.10 24.18 -2.60
CA ARG A 93 1.29 23.80 -3.37
C ARG A 93 2.03 22.67 -2.65
N TYR A 94 2.18 21.53 -3.32
CA TYR A 94 2.75 20.29 -2.79
C TYR A 94 1.98 19.64 -1.62
N GLY A 95 0.81 20.17 -1.23
CA GLY A 95 0.01 19.60 -0.13
C GLY A 95 -0.60 18.26 -0.49
N GLY A 96 -0.69 17.34 0.46
CA GLY A 96 -1.48 16.11 0.34
C GLY A 96 -2.90 16.28 0.88
N GLY A 97 -3.88 15.52 0.39
CA GLY A 97 -5.28 15.75 0.73
C GLY A 97 -5.61 15.53 2.20
N GLY A 98 -5.12 14.43 2.79
CA GLY A 98 -5.28 14.12 4.21
C GLY A 98 -4.15 14.68 5.08
N ILE A 99 -2.90 14.40 4.70
CA ILE A 99 -1.69 14.77 5.44
C ILE A 99 -0.70 15.47 4.50
N PHE A 100 -0.16 16.61 4.95
CA PHE A 100 1.00 17.26 4.35
C PHE A 100 2.07 17.47 5.42
N ALA A 101 3.28 16.99 5.18
CA ALA A 101 4.43 17.22 6.05
C ALA A 101 5.52 17.93 5.25
N TYR A 102 6.02 19.05 5.76
CA TYR A 102 7.09 19.82 5.12
C TYR A 102 8.22 20.06 6.12
N GLY A 103 9.48 19.91 5.72
CA GLY A 103 10.63 20.28 6.55
C GLY A 103 10.87 19.45 7.83
N LEU A 104 10.03 18.46 8.13
CA LEU A 104 10.05 17.67 9.37
C LEU A 104 11.42 17.03 9.65
N LYS A 105 11.95 17.20 10.88
CA LYS A 105 13.28 16.71 11.31
C LYS A 105 13.20 15.67 12.45
N GLY A 106 12.18 14.82 12.43
CA GLY A 106 11.91 13.84 13.50
C GLY A 106 11.39 12.52 12.92
N SER A 107 10.19 12.10 13.31
CA SER A 107 9.53 10.95 12.66
C SER A 107 8.05 11.18 12.37
N LEU A 108 7.55 10.52 11.34
CA LEU A 108 6.13 10.45 11.01
C LEU A 108 5.74 8.97 10.86
N THR A 109 4.95 8.48 11.80
CA THR A 109 4.34 7.14 11.77
C THR A 109 2.87 7.27 11.43
N VAL A 110 2.41 6.60 10.38
CA VAL A 110 1.00 6.47 9.99
C VAL A 110 0.67 4.98 9.94
N SER A 111 -0.20 4.53 10.85
CA SER A 111 -0.47 3.11 11.11
C SER A 111 -1.96 2.80 11.18
N GLU A 112 -2.41 1.68 10.62
CA GLU A 112 -3.81 1.24 10.69
C GLU A 112 -4.83 2.30 10.22
N CYS A 113 -4.43 3.19 9.29
CA CYS A 113 -5.24 4.33 8.85
C CYS A 113 -6.00 4.03 7.55
N MET A 114 -7.13 4.71 7.36
CA MET A 114 -7.91 4.66 6.12
C MET A 114 -8.02 6.06 5.52
N PHE A 115 -7.66 6.19 4.25
CA PHE A 115 -7.87 7.40 3.44
C PHE A 115 -8.87 7.06 2.34
N PHE A 116 -9.97 7.80 2.27
CA PHE A 116 -11.05 7.60 1.32
C PHE A 116 -11.36 8.91 0.61
N ASP A 117 -11.31 8.91 -0.73
CA ASP A 117 -11.62 10.08 -1.57
C ASP A 117 -10.79 11.32 -1.19
N CYS A 118 -9.51 11.13 -0.86
CA CYS A 118 -8.59 12.22 -0.51
C CYS A 118 -7.91 12.75 -1.78
N SER A 119 -7.91 14.08 -1.98
CA SER A 119 -7.44 14.67 -3.25
C SER A 119 -6.56 15.91 -3.10
N SER A 120 -5.50 15.98 -3.90
CA SER A 120 -4.65 17.17 -4.05
C SER A 120 -4.88 17.81 -5.43
N ILE A 121 -5.62 18.93 -5.45
CA ILE A 121 -6.17 19.56 -6.67
C ILE A 121 -5.35 20.75 -7.20
N HIS A 122 -4.31 21.17 -6.48
CA HIS A 122 -3.39 22.20 -6.98
C HIS A 122 -2.57 21.67 -8.17
N ARG A 123 -2.21 22.51 -9.15
CA ARG A 123 -1.44 22.08 -10.35
C ARG A 123 -0.06 21.47 -10.08
N LEU A 124 0.50 21.73 -8.89
CA LEU A 124 1.72 21.12 -8.34
C LEU A 124 1.41 20.31 -7.06
N GLY A 125 0.18 19.82 -6.94
CA GLY A 125 -0.34 19.04 -5.83
C GLY A 125 0.06 17.58 -5.98
N ASN A 126 0.61 17.01 -4.92
CA ASN A 126 1.13 15.65 -4.86
C ASN A 126 0.50 14.92 -3.67
N GLY A 127 0.55 13.59 -3.64
CA GLY A 127 0.21 12.84 -2.43
C GLY A 127 -1.26 12.94 -2.08
N GLY A 128 -2.15 12.44 -2.93
CA GLY A 128 -3.61 12.66 -2.81
C GLY A 128 -4.16 12.35 -1.42
N ALA A 129 -3.60 11.36 -0.73
CA ALA A 129 -3.74 11.21 0.73
C ALA A 129 -2.58 11.85 1.52
N ILE A 130 -1.33 11.48 1.23
CA ILE A 130 -0.15 11.88 2.02
C ILE A 130 0.92 12.48 1.11
N SER A 131 1.36 13.70 1.42
CA SER A 131 2.54 14.33 0.82
C SER A 131 3.59 14.67 1.87
N PHE A 132 4.83 14.24 1.67
CA PHE A 132 5.99 14.57 2.48
C PHE A 132 7.05 15.27 1.62
N CYS A 133 7.53 16.43 2.05
CA CYS A 133 8.49 17.25 1.31
C CYS A 133 9.61 17.79 2.20
N GLU A 134 10.86 17.67 1.73
CA GLU A 134 12.01 18.49 2.13
C GLU A 134 12.40 18.42 3.64
N GLY A 135 12.08 17.31 4.30
CA GLY A 135 12.49 17.04 5.69
C GLY A 135 13.78 16.20 5.85
N ARG A 136 14.11 15.85 7.09
CA ARG A 136 15.11 14.86 7.52
C ARG A 136 14.46 13.93 8.53
N ALA A 137 13.56 13.06 8.06
CA ALA A 137 12.69 12.29 8.95
C ALA A 137 12.80 10.78 8.74
N GLN A 138 12.50 10.03 9.80
CA GLN A 138 12.12 8.63 9.70
C GLN A 138 10.61 8.53 9.44
N LEU A 139 10.24 7.91 8.33
CA LEU A 139 8.85 7.80 7.89
C LEU A 139 8.43 6.34 7.99
N THR A 140 7.30 6.07 8.63
CA THR A 140 6.75 4.73 8.78
C THR A 140 5.30 4.76 8.33
N PHE A 141 4.96 4.03 7.27
CA PHE A 141 3.62 3.87 6.76
C PHE A 141 3.29 2.39 6.84
N GLU A 142 2.39 2.00 7.73
CA GLU A 142 2.04 0.59 7.92
C GLU A 142 0.54 0.31 7.95
N LYS A 143 0.12 -0.87 7.47
CA LYS A 143 -1.22 -1.44 7.67
C LYS A 143 -2.36 -0.50 7.27
N SER A 144 -2.14 0.36 6.26
CA SER A 144 -3.01 1.49 5.93
C SER A 144 -3.58 1.37 4.52
N CYS A 145 -4.84 1.78 4.36
CA CYS A 145 -5.63 1.62 3.14
C CYS A 145 -5.94 2.98 2.49
N PHE A 146 -5.74 3.08 1.18
CA PHE A 146 -5.90 4.29 0.37
C PHE A 146 -6.89 4.00 -0.76
N VAL A 147 -8.12 4.49 -0.63
CA VAL A 147 -9.21 4.22 -1.56
C VAL A 147 -9.59 5.50 -2.27
N GLN A 148 -9.65 5.46 -3.61
CA GLN A 148 -10.09 6.60 -4.44
C GLN A 148 -9.28 7.89 -4.21
N CYS A 149 -8.02 7.78 -3.79
CA CYS A 149 -7.15 8.95 -3.58
C CYS A 149 -6.59 9.48 -4.91
N SER A 150 -6.45 10.80 -5.08
CA SER A 150 -5.97 11.40 -6.34
C SER A 150 -5.10 12.65 -6.17
N SER A 151 -4.19 12.92 -7.11
CA SER A 151 -3.32 14.12 -7.09
C SER A 151 -3.09 14.65 -8.50
N VAL A 152 -3.01 15.96 -8.74
CA VAL A 152 -2.75 16.49 -10.10
C VAL A 152 -1.38 16.05 -10.65
N ALA A 153 -0.32 16.06 -9.84
CA ALA A 153 1.05 15.87 -10.33
C ALA A 153 1.62 14.48 -10.00
N SER A 154 1.92 14.16 -8.74
CA SER A 154 2.62 12.91 -8.37
C SER A 154 2.07 12.23 -7.12
N GLY A 155 2.02 10.89 -7.13
CA GLY A 155 1.66 10.06 -5.98
C GLY A 155 0.17 10.16 -5.60
N HIS A 156 -0.71 9.43 -6.29
CA HIS A 156 -2.16 9.51 -6.04
C HIS A 156 -2.54 9.19 -4.59
N ALA A 157 -1.87 8.23 -3.96
CA ALA A 157 -2.00 7.97 -2.53
C ALA A 157 -0.88 8.68 -1.76
N ILE A 158 0.38 8.31 -2.05
CA ILE A 158 1.55 8.73 -1.26
C ILE A 158 2.59 9.39 -2.17
N PHE A 159 3.07 10.56 -1.75
CA PHE A 159 4.22 11.25 -2.35
C PHE A 159 5.27 11.57 -1.28
N LEU A 160 6.50 11.08 -1.44
CA LEU A 160 7.62 11.37 -0.53
C LEU A 160 8.78 12.00 -1.30
N LYS A 161 9.26 13.18 -0.89
CA LYS A 161 10.39 13.87 -1.54
C LYS A 161 11.37 14.42 -0.50
N SER A 162 12.40 13.64 -0.17
CA SER A 162 13.58 14.10 0.56
C SER A 162 14.75 13.12 0.38
N SER A 163 15.89 13.62 -0.11
CA SER A 163 17.14 12.85 -0.19
C SER A 163 17.69 12.41 1.17
N MET A 164 17.25 13.03 2.27
CA MET A 164 17.78 12.84 3.62
C MET A 164 16.76 12.19 4.58
N SER A 165 15.73 11.55 4.05
CA SER A 165 14.72 10.83 4.83
C SER A 165 14.71 9.35 4.47
N ASN A 166 14.36 8.51 5.46
CA ASN A 166 14.25 7.06 5.30
C ASN A 166 12.78 6.66 5.51
N ALA A 167 12.21 5.95 4.55
CA ALA A 167 10.84 5.48 4.58
C ALA A 167 10.76 3.95 4.77
N PHE A 168 9.83 3.52 5.61
CA PHE A 168 9.35 2.15 5.72
C PHE A 168 7.88 2.14 5.27
N ILE A 169 7.55 1.36 4.24
CA ILE A 169 6.21 1.29 3.65
C ILE A 169 5.78 -0.18 3.63
N GLU A 170 4.97 -0.60 4.60
CA GLU A 170 4.65 -2.01 4.84
C GLU A 170 3.15 -2.29 4.92
N ASN A 171 2.67 -3.39 4.32
CA ASN A 171 1.25 -3.79 4.41
C ASN A 171 0.30 -2.66 3.98
N ILE A 172 0.60 -2.02 2.85
CA ILE A 172 -0.17 -0.90 2.31
C ILE A 172 -1.08 -1.38 1.18
N GLU A 173 -2.33 -0.94 1.24
CA GLU A 173 -3.33 -1.22 0.21
C GLU A 173 -3.77 0.08 -0.48
N CYS A 174 -3.68 0.13 -1.81
CA CYS A 174 -4.17 1.20 -2.65
C CYS A 174 -5.23 0.64 -3.61
N VAL A 175 -6.44 1.19 -3.60
CA VAL A 175 -7.58 0.67 -4.38
C VAL A 175 -8.26 1.81 -5.13
N ASP A 176 -8.48 1.61 -6.43
CA ASP A 176 -9.33 2.47 -7.26
C ASP A 176 -8.89 3.96 -7.27
N CYS A 177 -7.58 4.24 -7.14
CA CYS A 177 -7.05 5.60 -7.14
C CYS A 177 -7.15 6.23 -8.55
N PRO A 178 -8.06 7.21 -8.78
CA PRO A 178 -8.46 7.58 -10.13
C PRO A 178 -7.52 8.59 -10.78
N SER A 179 -7.46 8.55 -12.12
CA SER A 179 -6.77 9.58 -12.91
C SER A 179 -7.64 10.83 -13.08
N THR A 180 -7.72 11.67 -12.06
CA THR A 180 -8.44 12.95 -12.13
C THR A 180 -7.80 13.96 -13.11
N PHE A 181 -6.49 13.86 -13.36
CA PHE A 181 -5.73 14.78 -14.22
C PHE A 181 -4.78 14.03 -15.16
N TYR A 182 -5.36 13.37 -16.16
CA TYR A 182 -4.77 12.48 -17.17
C TYR A 182 -3.51 12.98 -17.94
N LYS A 183 -3.01 14.20 -17.72
CA LYS A 183 -1.86 14.80 -18.44
C LYS A 183 -0.56 14.92 -17.66
N THR A 184 -0.61 14.88 -16.34
CA THR A 184 0.53 15.17 -15.46
C THR A 184 0.85 14.05 -14.47
N GLN A 185 -0.12 13.18 -14.22
CA GLN A 185 -0.07 12.14 -13.20
C GLN A 185 1.01 11.08 -13.44
N SER A 186 1.85 10.87 -12.43
CA SER A 186 2.94 9.90 -12.47
C SER A 186 2.54 8.49 -12.03
N SER A 187 2.07 8.30 -10.79
CA SER A 187 1.98 7.00 -10.12
C SER A 187 1.10 7.03 -8.87
N THR A 188 0.74 5.85 -8.36
CA THR A 188 -0.02 5.74 -7.10
C THR A 188 0.84 6.05 -5.88
N ILE A 189 2.06 5.51 -5.85
CA ILE A 189 3.09 5.83 -4.85
C ILE A 189 4.31 6.38 -5.59
N GLU A 190 4.69 7.63 -5.31
CA GLU A 190 5.98 8.18 -5.76
C GLU A 190 6.87 8.50 -4.56
N HIS A 191 8.12 8.03 -4.57
CA HIS A 191 9.11 8.46 -3.59
C HIS A 191 10.47 8.82 -4.20
N ASN A 192 11.10 9.81 -3.57
CA ASN A 192 12.45 10.30 -3.79
C ASN A 192 13.10 10.50 -2.41
N CYS A 193 13.31 9.36 -1.75
CA CYS A 193 13.92 9.17 -0.44
C CYS A 193 14.35 7.70 -0.34
N MET A 194 15.24 7.35 0.61
CA MET A 194 15.55 5.95 0.89
C MET A 194 14.25 5.23 1.28
N ALA A 195 14.01 4.03 0.77
CA ALA A 195 12.78 3.29 1.08
C ALA A 195 13.03 1.78 1.22
N ASN A 196 12.54 1.22 2.33
CA ASN A 196 12.32 -0.21 2.49
C ASN A 196 10.81 -0.45 2.41
N THR A 197 10.38 -1.36 1.56
CA THR A 197 8.96 -1.53 1.24
C THR A 197 8.59 -3.01 1.12
N SER A 198 7.47 -3.39 1.73
CA SER A 198 7.03 -4.78 1.87
C SER A 198 5.51 -4.88 1.79
N TYR A 199 4.97 -5.95 1.19
CA TYR A 199 3.53 -6.25 1.20
C TYR A 199 2.67 -5.08 0.70
N ILE A 200 2.95 -4.56 -0.51
CA ILE A 200 2.16 -3.48 -1.13
C ILE A 200 1.16 -4.08 -2.12
N ASN A 201 -0.14 -3.80 -1.93
CA ASN A 201 -1.21 -4.14 -2.85
C ASN A 201 -1.71 -2.89 -3.57
N ILE A 202 -1.66 -2.85 -4.91
CA ILE A 202 -2.18 -1.74 -5.72
C ILE A 202 -3.18 -2.30 -6.74
N SER A 203 -4.47 -2.01 -6.57
CA SER A 203 -5.51 -2.55 -7.45
C SER A 203 -6.38 -1.45 -8.08
N LYS A 204 -6.75 -1.63 -9.35
CA LYS A 204 -7.67 -0.73 -10.10
C LYS A 204 -7.21 0.73 -10.20
N CYS A 205 -5.92 1.00 -9.98
CA CYS A 205 -5.37 2.35 -10.05
C CYS A 205 -5.04 2.73 -11.50
N ASN A 206 -5.54 3.90 -11.93
CA ASN A 206 -5.37 4.42 -13.29
C ASN A 206 -4.44 5.63 -13.26
N THR A 207 -3.40 5.65 -14.09
CA THR A 207 -2.50 6.81 -14.23
C THR A 207 -2.03 6.95 -15.67
N GLN A 208 -1.51 8.12 -16.05
CA GLN A 208 -1.00 8.31 -17.41
C GLN A 208 0.32 7.55 -17.67
N ARG A 209 1.17 7.33 -16.65
CA ARG A 209 2.56 6.92 -16.84
C ARG A 209 2.99 5.64 -16.11
N THR A 210 2.69 5.53 -14.81
CA THR A 210 3.36 4.58 -13.91
C THR A 210 2.43 4.12 -12.77
N PRO A 211 1.33 3.39 -13.04
CA PRO A 211 0.21 3.26 -12.10
C PRO A 211 0.52 2.55 -10.79
N GLY A 212 1.57 1.73 -10.74
CA GLY A 212 2.09 1.19 -9.49
C GLY A 212 2.95 2.21 -8.74
N ILE A 213 4.26 1.96 -8.75
CA ILE A 213 5.24 2.66 -7.92
C ILE A 213 6.28 3.37 -8.79
N LYS A 214 6.64 4.57 -8.38
CA LYS A 214 7.72 5.36 -8.97
C LYS A 214 8.75 5.74 -7.93
N SER A 215 10.00 5.48 -8.25
CA SER A 215 11.13 5.64 -7.36
C SER A 215 12.26 6.37 -8.06
N ARG A 216 12.73 7.45 -7.44
CA ARG A 216 13.81 8.28 -7.99
C ARG A 216 14.79 8.58 -6.88
N ILE A 217 15.87 7.82 -6.79
CA ILE A 217 16.84 7.96 -5.70
C ILE A 217 18.18 8.48 -6.21
N GLY A 218 18.68 9.50 -5.50
CA GLY A 218 20.03 10.02 -5.69
C GLY A 218 21.12 9.17 -5.04
N GLU A 219 20.91 8.63 -3.84
CA GLU A 219 22.04 8.32 -2.93
C GLU A 219 21.96 7.00 -2.12
N SER A 220 20.92 6.17 -2.23
CA SER A 220 20.68 5.08 -1.23
C SER A 220 19.93 3.82 -1.70
N PHE A 221 20.05 2.75 -0.90
CA PHE A 221 19.46 1.40 -1.09
C PHE A 221 17.93 1.39 -1.19
N ILE A 222 17.39 0.43 -1.97
CA ILE A 222 15.96 0.11 -1.99
C ILE A 222 15.71 -1.38 -1.86
N LYS A 223 14.69 -1.72 -1.06
CA LYS A 223 14.06 -3.04 -1.03
C LYS A 223 12.57 -2.93 -1.39
N TYR A 224 12.13 -3.75 -2.34
CA TYR A 224 10.73 -4.02 -2.65
C TYR A 224 10.46 -5.51 -2.45
N GLU A 225 9.57 -5.87 -1.53
CA GLU A 225 9.16 -7.27 -1.30
C GLU A 225 7.64 -7.43 -1.37
N TYR A 226 7.16 -8.51 -1.98
CA TYR A 226 5.73 -8.88 -2.00
C TYR A 226 4.83 -7.76 -2.52
N ILE A 227 5.00 -7.41 -3.79
CA ILE A 227 4.19 -6.39 -4.45
C ILE A 227 3.14 -7.06 -5.31
N ASN A 228 1.87 -6.85 -4.94
CA ASN A 228 0.73 -7.27 -5.72
C ASN A 228 0.15 -6.08 -6.49
N MET A 229 -0.08 -6.26 -7.78
CA MET A 229 -0.67 -5.24 -8.64
C MET A 229 -1.74 -5.87 -9.53
N ASP A 230 -2.97 -5.37 -9.47
CA ASP A 230 -4.12 -5.94 -10.17
C ASP A 230 -4.90 -4.86 -10.94
N SER A 231 -5.33 -5.18 -12.16
CA SER A 231 -6.31 -4.37 -12.91
C SER A 231 -5.86 -2.91 -13.14
N LEU A 232 -4.56 -2.68 -13.32
CA LEU A 232 -3.99 -1.34 -13.56
C LEU A 232 -4.16 -0.92 -15.04
N ASN A 233 -4.31 0.38 -15.29
CA ASN A 233 -4.43 0.94 -16.64
C ASN A 233 -3.56 2.19 -16.89
N THR A 234 -3.09 2.34 -18.14
CA THR A 234 -2.39 3.52 -18.68
C THR A 234 -2.84 3.90 -20.08
N ASP A 235 -3.11 5.20 -20.26
CA ASP A 235 -3.52 5.80 -21.54
C ASP A 235 -2.37 6.01 -22.54
N ARG A 236 -1.12 5.77 -22.15
CA ARG A 236 0.09 6.02 -22.96
C ARG A 236 1.10 4.88 -22.82
N HIS A 237 2.18 4.96 -23.60
CA HIS A 237 3.40 4.16 -23.47
C HIS A 237 4.10 4.40 -22.13
N GLY A 238 3.48 3.89 -21.08
CA GLY A 238 3.95 3.92 -19.71
C GLY A 238 4.74 2.68 -19.33
N TYR A 239 5.12 2.68 -18.07
CA TYR A 239 5.68 1.56 -17.33
C TYR A 239 4.64 1.17 -16.27
N ILE A 240 4.64 -0.04 -15.72
CA ILE A 240 3.84 -0.31 -14.52
C ILE A 240 4.54 0.29 -13.29
N TYR A 241 5.87 0.25 -13.30
CA TYR A 241 6.74 0.90 -12.31
C TYR A 241 7.98 1.56 -12.95
N GLU A 242 8.50 2.61 -12.32
CA GLU A 242 9.71 3.34 -12.76
C GLU A 242 10.69 3.39 -11.59
N ILE A 243 11.88 2.80 -11.72
CA ILE A 243 12.94 2.86 -10.72
C ILE A 243 14.18 3.48 -11.37
N ALA A 244 14.54 4.67 -10.91
CA ALA A 244 15.68 5.44 -11.40
C ALA A 244 16.70 5.71 -10.29
N PHE A 245 17.93 5.32 -10.54
CA PHE A 245 19.11 5.49 -9.69
C PHE A 245 20.15 6.35 -10.41
N ASN A 246 20.60 7.41 -9.75
CA ASN A 246 21.68 8.26 -10.29
C ASN A 246 23.08 7.88 -9.77
N ASN A 247 23.18 7.01 -8.77
CA ASN A 247 24.43 6.65 -8.09
C ASN A 247 24.76 5.15 -8.30
N PRO A 248 25.98 4.82 -8.80
CA PRO A 248 26.38 3.45 -9.14
C PRO A 248 26.53 2.51 -7.94
N ASN A 249 26.57 3.03 -6.71
CA ASN A 249 26.76 2.24 -5.48
C ASN A 249 25.43 1.75 -4.86
N ILE A 250 24.28 1.97 -5.53
CA ILE A 250 22.97 1.60 -5.01
C ILE A 250 22.58 0.17 -5.40
N THR A 251 22.59 -0.76 -4.45
CA THR A 251 21.93 -2.05 -4.67
C THR A 251 20.42 -1.86 -4.61
N ALA A 252 19.71 -2.40 -5.61
CA ALA A 252 18.26 -2.51 -5.61
C ALA A 252 17.84 -3.97 -5.50
N GLN A 253 17.03 -4.30 -4.50
CA GLN A 253 16.45 -5.64 -4.34
C GLN A 253 14.95 -5.59 -4.59
N VAL A 254 14.49 -6.36 -5.57
CA VAL A 254 13.08 -6.43 -5.99
C VAL A 254 12.67 -7.90 -5.93
N GLN A 255 11.75 -8.26 -5.04
CA GLN A 255 11.40 -9.66 -4.76
C GLN A 255 9.88 -9.86 -4.73
N TYR A 256 9.39 -10.96 -5.31
CA TYR A 256 8.00 -11.41 -5.22
C TYR A 256 6.99 -10.39 -5.76
N TRP A 257 7.08 -10.10 -7.06
CA TRP A 257 6.15 -9.21 -7.75
C TRP A 257 5.09 -10.01 -8.49
N ASN A 258 3.83 -9.80 -8.15
CA ASN A 258 2.67 -10.42 -8.76
C ASN A 258 1.88 -9.35 -9.52
N LEU A 259 1.70 -9.56 -10.82
CA LEU A 259 1.04 -8.64 -11.72
C LEU A 259 -0.11 -9.36 -12.45
N PHE A 260 -1.33 -8.87 -12.21
CA PHE A 260 -2.58 -9.47 -12.68
C PHE A 260 -3.41 -8.46 -13.49
N ASN A 261 -4.09 -8.92 -14.55
CA ASN A 261 -5.13 -8.19 -15.28
C ASN A 261 -4.76 -6.76 -15.73
N CYS A 262 -3.47 -6.42 -15.86
CA CYS A 262 -3.06 -5.08 -16.24
C CYS A 262 -3.36 -4.85 -17.73
N THR A 263 -4.23 -3.88 -18.03
CA THR A 263 -4.75 -3.60 -19.37
C THR A 263 -4.46 -2.16 -19.74
N GLY A 264 -4.00 -1.88 -20.96
CA GLY A 264 -3.71 -0.52 -21.39
C GLY A 264 -2.55 -0.44 -22.37
N GLY A 265 -2.17 0.79 -22.74
CA GLY A 265 -1.09 1.09 -23.70
C GLY A 265 0.34 0.86 -23.19
N PHE A 266 0.51 0.03 -22.16
CA PHE A 266 1.80 -0.33 -21.56
C PHE A 266 2.78 -0.75 -22.64
N ARG A 267 3.86 0.02 -22.80
CA ARG A 267 4.96 -0.39 -23.69
C ARG A 267 5.94 -1.29 -22.94
N TYR A 268 6.02 -1.12 -21.61
CA TYR A 268 6.97 -1.78 -20.75
C TYR A 268 6.34 -2.14 -19.39
N ILE A 269 6.78 -3.24 -18.78
CA ILE A 269 6.48 -3.58 -17.38
C ILE A 269 7.15 -2.58 -16.44
N GLY A 270 8.45 -2.35 -16.66
CA GLY A 270 9.29 -1.57 -15.76
C GLY A 270 10.31 -0.76 -16.54
N SER A 271 10.67 0.41 -16.00
CA SER A 271 11.88 1.12 -16.38
C SER A 271 12.91 1.01 -15.27
N TYR A 272 14.09 0.50 -15.60
CA TYR A 272 15.27 0.59 -14.75
C TYR A 272 16.27 1.53 -15.42
N LYS A 273 16.54 2.68 -14.78
CA LYS A 273 17.60 3.60 -15.18
C LYS A 273 18.64 3.60 -14.11
N THR A 274 19.77 2.95 -14.37
CA THR A 274 20.73 2.61 -13.32
C THR A 274 22.17 2.57 -13.83
N SER A 275 23.09 2.89 -12.93
CA SER A 275 24.52 2.61 -13.04
C SER A 275 24.98 1.59 -11.99
N ALA A 276 24.02 1.00 -11.26
CA ALA A 276 24.21 0.13 -10.11
C ALA A 276 23.53 -1.24 -10.28
N VAL A 277 23.99 -2.24 -9.52
CA VAL A 277 23.50 -3.63 -9.63
C VAL A 277 22.06 -3.76 -9.15
N VAL A 278 21.19 -4.30 -10.02
CA VAL A 278 19.78 -4.57 -9.70
C VAL A 278 19.56 -6.07 -9.61
N THR A 279 19.04 -6.55 -8.48
CA THR A 279 18.69 -7.95 -8.25
C THR A 279 17.17 -8.13 -8.25
N LEU A 280 16.68 -8.89 -9.23
CA LEU A 280 15.26 -9.17 -9.46
C LEU A 280 14.96 -10.65 -9.15
N LYS A 281 14.27 -10.92 -8.04
CA LYS A 281 13.87 -12.27 -7.63
C LYS A 281 12.37 -12.46 -7.80
N SER A 282 11.98 -13.60 -8.34
CA SER A 282 10.60 -14.11 -8.36
C SER A 282 9.53 -13.12 -8.79
N HIS A 283 9.32 -12.99 -10.11
CA HIS A 283 8.24 -12.18 -10.67
C HIS A 283 7.23 -13.07 -11.42
N ILE A 284 5.93 -12.83 -11.22
CA ILE A 284 4.82 -13.56 -11.82
C ILE A 284 3.92 -12.56 -12.55
N PHE A 285 3.76 -12.74 -13.87
CA PHE A 285 2.93 -11.89 -14.73
C PHE A 285 1.81 -12.72 -15.36
N LYS A 286 0.56 -12.41 -15.03
CA LYS A 286 -0.61 -13.16 -15.46
C LYS A 286 -1.64 -12.22 -16.07
N GLN A 287 -2.04 -12.53 -17.31
CA GLN A 287 -3.08 -11.79 -18.05
C GLN A 287 -2.77 -10.28 -18.24
N CYS A 288 -1.48 -9.91 -18.30
CA CYS A 288 -1.01 -8.54 -18.54
C CYS A 288 -0.76 -8.27 -20.03
N GLY A 289 -1.80 -7.84 -20.76
CA GLY A 289 -1.69 -7.44 -22.17
C GLY A 289 -1.20 -8.57 -23.12
N THR A 290 -0.74 -8.19 -24.32
CA THR A 290 -0.28 -9.13 -25.35
C THR A 290 1.24 -9.25 -25.47
N LYS A 291 2.01 -8.31 -24.90
CA LYS A 291 3.47 -8.24 -24.97
C LYS A 291 4.04 -7.65 -23.69
N LEU A 292 5.08 -8.27 -23.16
CA LEU A 292 5.77 -7.83 -21.95
C LEU A 292 7.19 -7.38 -22.31
N THR A 293 7.48 -6.09 -22.14
CA THR A 293 8.80 -5.53 -22.46
C THR A 293 9.46 -4.99 -21.19
N PHE A 294 10.77 -5.17 -21.04
CA PHE A 294 11.56 -4.51 -20.00
C PHE A 294 12.45 -3.43 -20.62
N ALA A 295 12.27 -2.18 -20.19
CA ALA A 295 13.17 -1.09 -20.56
C ALA A 295 14.29 -0.99 -19.53
N ILE A 296 15.47 -1.46 -19.91
CA ILE A 296 16.68 -1.39 -19.10
C ILE A 296 17.65 -0.42 -19.77
N THR A 297 17.90 0.71 -19.14
CA THR A 297 18.96 1.65 -19.54
C THR A 297 20.07 1.59 -18.49
N SER A 298 21.06 0.73 -18.75
CA SER A 298 22.22 0.51 -17.88
C SER A 298 23.43 1.29 -18.38
N LYS A 299 24.09 2.04 -17.49
CA LYS A 299 25.47 2.52 -17.73
C LYS A 299 26.44 1.71 -16.86
N GLY A 300 26.86 0.56 -17.38
CA GLY A 300 27.90 -0.29 -16.76
C GLY A 300 27.44 -1.15 -15.57
N SER A 301 26.14 -1.34 -15.39
CA SER A 301 25.57 -2.19 -14.33
C SER A 301 25.08 -3.53 -14.85
N SER A 302 25.24 -4.57 -14.03
CA SER A 302 24.59 -5.87 -14.21
C SER A 302 23.18 -5.87 -13.65
N ILE A 303 22.29 -6.60 -14.31
CA ILE A 303 20.99 -6.98 -13.77
C ILE A 303 20.96 -8.49 -13.64
N ILE A 304 20.67 -8.95 -12.43
CA ILE A 304 20.58 -10.37 -12.06
C ILE A 304 19.10 -10.69 -11.91
N MET A 305 18.56 -11.56 -12.77
CA MET A 305 17.17 -12.02 -12.69
C MET A 305 17.13 -13.52 -12.38
N SER A 306 16.51 -13.88 -11.25
CA SER A 306 16.58 -15.24 -10.69
C SER A 306 15.37 -16.12 -10.95
N TYR A 307 14.15 -15.59 -11.03
CA TYR A 307 12.96 -16.40 -11.28
C TYR A 307 11.86 -15.55 -11.90
N PHE A 308 11.26 -16.07 -12.98
CA PHE A 308 10.33 -15.33 -13.82
C PHE A 308 9.29 -16.28 -14.42
N ILE A 309 8.00 -15.99 -14.19
CA ILE A 309 6.86 -16.61 -14.88
C ILE A 309 6.11 -15.50 -15.62
N ALA A 310 5.79 -15.71 -16.90
CA ALA A 310 4.76 -14.93 -17.57
C ALA A 310 3.87 -15.78 -18.48
N ASP A 311 2.58 -15.42 -18.51
CA ASP A 311 1.58 -15.94 -19.43
C ASP A 311 1.62 -15.25 -20.82
N ALA A 312 2.60 -14.37 -21.07
CA ALA A 312 2.73 -13.58 -22.29
C ALA A 312 4.20 -13.51 -22.77
N PRO A 313 4.45 -13.40 -24.09
CA PRO A 313 5.79 -13.37 -24.64
C PRO A 313 6.58 -12.13 -24.19
N ILE A 314 7.85 -12.36 -23.85
CA ILE A 314 8.78 -11.32 -23.40
C ILE A 314 9.56 -10.80 -24.60
N ILE A 315 9.57 -9.49 -24.78
CA ILE A 315 10.46 -8.82 -25.73
C ILE A 315 11.55 -8.09 -24.92
N LYS A 316 12.81 -8.35 -25.27
CA LYS A 316 13.96 -7.64 -24.69
C LYS A 316 14.27 -6.42 -25.56
N ASP A 317 14.12 -5.23 -24.99
CA ASP A 317 14.46 -3.95 -25.60
C ASP A 317 15.61 -3.35 -24.77
N LEU A 318 16.82 -3.86 -25.02
CA LEU A 318 18.04 -3.55 -24.27
C LEU A 318 18.85 -2.54 -25.07
N ASP A 319 18.86 -1.27 -24.65
CA ASP A 319 19.68 -0.24 -25.30
C ASP A 319 21.17 -0.54 -25.12
N GLN A 320 21.65 -0.70 -23.87
CA GLN A 320 23.06 -0.98 -23.55
C GLN A 320 23.18 -1.71 -22.18
N GLY A 321 24.04 -2.74 -22.10
CA GLY A 321 24.45 -3.42 -20.86
C GLY A 321 24.26 -4.96 -20.85
N PRO A 322 25.10 -5.72 -20.12
CA PRO A 322 24.94 -7.17 -19.98
C PRO A 322 23.78 -7.53 -19.05
N LEU A 323 22.90 -8.45 -19.50
CA LEU A 323 21.82 -9.03 -18.70
C LEU A 323 22.16 -10.49 -18.39
N GLU A 324 22.27 -10.82 -17.10
CA GLU A 324 22.50 -12.18 -16.64
C GLU A 324 21.17 -12.80 -16.15
N LEU A 325 20.68 -13.78 -16.90
CA LEU A 325 19.49 -14.56 -16.58
C LEU A 325 19.95 -15.89 -16.00
N LEU A 326 19.70 -16.09 -14.69
CA LEU A 326 20.15 -17.30 -14.00
C LEU A 326 19.19 -18.47 -14.24
N GLU A 327 17.87 -18.23 -14.17
CA GLU A 327 16.84 -19.23 -14.49
C GLU A 327 15.66 -18.58 -15.23
N PHE A 328 15.07 -19.31 -16.17
CA PHE A 328 13.94 -18.84 -16.98
C PHE A 328 12.97 -19.99 -17.29
N SER A 329 11.68 -19.81 -16.98
CA SER A 329 10.63 -20.80 -17.26
C SER A 329 9.46 -20.14 -17.98
N GLN A 330 9.43 -20.28 -19.31
CA GLN A 330 8.31 -19.81 -20.13
C GLN A 330 7.26 -20.91 -20.25
N ASN A 331 6.06 -20.65 -19.73
CA ASN A 331 5.02 -21.66 -19.64
C ASN A 331 4.04 -21.62 -20.84
N GLN A 332 4.57 -21.75 -22.07
CA GLN A 332 3.77 -21.94 -23.29
C GLN A 332 4.42 -22.92 -24.28
N ASN A 333 3.58 -23.67 -24.99
CA ASN A 333 3.97 -24.65 -26.01
C ASN A 333 4.88 -24.05 -27.10
N PRO A 334 5.80 -24.84 -27.69
CA PRO A 334 6.79 -24.33 -28.62
C PRO A 334 6.18 -23.97 -29.97
N VAL A 335 6.06 -22.67 -30.24
CA VAL A 335 6.09 -22.14 -31.61
C VAL A 335 7.42 -21.41 -31.78
N MET A 336 8.34 -22.06 -32.50
CA MET A 336 9.64 -21.47 -32.83
C MET A 336 9.47 -20.15 -33.59
N ASN A 337 10.34 -19.18 -33.29
CA ASN A 337 11.05 -18.43 -34.32
C ASN A 337 12.38 -17.86 -33.79
N SER A 338 13.47 -18.50 -34.23
CA SER A 338 14.84 -17.99 -34.41
C SER A 338 15.43 -16.95 -33.43
N TYR A 339 16.48 -17.35 -32.71
CA TYR A 339 17.80 -16.71 -32.81
C TYR A 339 18.90 -17.75 -32.60
N ASN A 340 19.98 -17.68 -33.38
CA ASN A 340 21.07 -18.67 -33.37
C ASN A 340 22.11 -18.37 -32.29
N SER A 341 22.35 -19.32 -31.38
CA SER A 341 23.69 -19.59 -30.82
C SER A 341 23.77 -21.02 -30.29
N VAL A 342 24.83 -21.73 -30.66
CA VAL A 342 25.08 -23.13 -30.34
C VAL A 342 25.40 -23.32 -28.85
N MET A 343 24.75 -24.31 -28.22
CA MET A 343 25.31 -25.12 -27.13
C MET A 343 24.55 -26.45 -27.09
N ASP A 344 25.28 -27.56 -27.01
CA ASP A 344 24.73 -28.92 -27.11
C ASP A 344 23.96 -29.35 -25.85
N GLY A 345 23.10 -30.36 -26.03
CA GLY A 345 21.97 -30.59 -25.13
C GLY A 345 22.26 -31.33 -23.83
N LEU A 346 21.45 -31.00 -22.81
CA LEU A 346 21.01 -31.97 -21.81
C LEU A 346 19.54 -31.70 -21.45
N CYS A 347 18.64 -32.62 -21.78
CA CYS A 347 17.24 -32.52 -21.38
C CYS A 347 17.08 -32.95 -19.92
N ILE A 348 16.74 -32.02 -19.03
CA ILE A 348 16.20 -32.33 -17.70
C ILE A 348 14.76 -31.83 -17.65
N TYR A 349 13.82 -32.78 -17.68
CA TYR A 349 12.41 -32.53 -17.43
C TYR A 349 12.15 -32.61 -15.92
N ILE A 350 11.99 -31.45 -15.27
CA ILE A 350 11.43 -31.36 -13.92
C ILE A 350 10.11 -30.58 -14.03
N PRO A 351 8.95 -31.26 -13.99
CA PRO A 351 7.68 -30.56 -13.87
C PRO A 351 7.54 -30.02 -12.44
N PRO A 352 6.96 -28.83 -12.23
CA PRO A 352 6.52 -28.39 -10.91
C PRO A 352 5.20 -29.10 -10.54
N THR A 353 5.18 -30.43 -10.62
CA THR A 353 4.28 -31.21 -9.76
C THR A 353 4.86 -31.16 -8.36
N ILE A 354 4.18 -30.48 -7.44
CA ILE A 354 4.29 -30.82 -6.01
C ILE A 354 3.61 -32.18 -5.86
N ASN A 355 4.32 -33.22 -6.30
CA ASN A 355 4.06 -34.58 -5.88
C ASN A 355 4.43 -34.62 -4.40
N PHE A 356 3.44 -34.36 -3.55
CA PHE A 356 3.42 -35.08 -2.29
C PHE A 356 3.46 -36.55 -2.68
N GLU A 357 4.57 -37.23 -2.41
CA GLU A 357 4.51 -38.69 -2.26
C GLU A 357 3.56 -38.94 -1.10
N ILE A 358 2.29 -39.19 -1.44
CA ILE A 358 1.27 -39.58 -0.50
C ILE A 358 1.62 -41.02 -0.09
N THR A 359 2.58 -41.12 0.82
CA THR A 359 2.94 -42.39 1.45
C THR A 359 1.71 -42.92 2.18
N PRO A 360 1.55 -44.25 2.32
CA PRO A 360 0.46 -44.83 3.09
C PRO A 360 0.34 -44.25 4.52
N ALA A 361 1.47 -43.83 5.11
CA ALA A 361 1.50 -43.14 6.40
C ALA A 361 0.75 -41.79 6.39
N ILE A 362 0.90 -40.97 5.34
CA ILE A 362 0.19 -39.69 5.22
C ILE A 362 -1.32 -39.92 5.07
N ILE A 363 -1.74 -40.96 4.34
CA ILE A 363 -3.16 -41.35 4.23
C ILE A 363 -3.72 -41.74 5.60
N VAL A 364 -2.99 -42.57 6.35
CA VAL A 364 -3.41 -43.00 7.71
C VAL A 364 -3.51 -41.80 8.66
N ILE A 365 -2.55 -40.87 8.63
CA ILE A 365 -2.59 -39.64 9.44
C ILE A 365 -3.79 -38.77 9.06
N PHE A 366 -4.08 -38.60 7.76
CA PHE A 366 -5.21 -37.81 7.30
C PHE A 366 -6.56 -38.43 7.68
N ILE A 367 -6.70 -39.76 7.55
CA ILE A 367 -7.89 -40.51 8.00
C ILE A 367 -8.06 -40.38 9.52
N ALA A 368 -6.98 -40.54 10.30
CA ALA A 368 -7.03 -40.37 11.75
C ALA A 368 -7.46 -38.95 12.15
N PHE A 369 -6.95 -37.92 11.46
CA PHE A 369 -7.36 -36.54 11.66
C PHE A 369 -8.85 -36.32 11.36
N LEU A 370 -9.37 -36.86 10.25
CA LEU A 370 -10.79 -36.79 9.91
C LEU A 370 -11.68 -37.51 10.95
N ILE A 371 -11.24 -38.67 11.47
CA ILE A 371 -11.95 -39.39 12.54
C ILE A 371 -11.99 -38.55 13.83
N ILE A 372 -10.87 -37.94 14.23
CA ILE A 372 -10.81 -37.05 15.41
C ILE A 372 -11.75 -35.85 15.22
N LEU A 373 -11.76 -35.24 14.03
CA LEU A 373 -12.59 -34.08 13.72
C LEU A 373 -14.09 -34.45 13.75
N PHE A 374 -14.47 -35.60 13.21
CA PHE A 374 -15.83 -36.15 13.29
C PHE A 374 -16.27 -36.44 14.73
N ILE A 375 -15.42 -37.13 15.52
CA ILE A 375 -15.69 -37.41 16.95
C ILE A 375 -15.89 -36.11 17.73
N THR A 376 -15.04 -35.11 17.48
CA THR A 376 -15.14 -33.79 18.11
C THR A 376 -16.45 -33.10 17.75
N PHE A 377 -16.88 -33.16 16.49
CA PHE A 377 -18.14 -32.57 16.03
C PHE A 377 -19.37 -33.25 16.69
N VAL A 378 -19.35 -34.58 16.82
CA VAL A 378 -20.40 -35.34 17.52
C VAL A 378 -20.44 -35.02 19.02
N LEU A 379 -19.29 -34.86 19.66
CA LEU A 379 -19.18 -34.44 21.07
C LEU A 379 -19.75 -33.04 21.28
N ILE A 380 -19.38 -32.07 20.44
CA ILE A 380 -19.92 -30.70 20.48
C ILE A 380 -21.44 -30.72 20.30
N GLY A 381 -21.95 -31.50 19.35
CA GLY A 381 -23.40 -31.66 19.13
C GLY A 381 -24.13 -32.22 20.36
N ARG A 382 -23.58 -33.24 21.03
CA ARG A 382 -24.14 -33.79 22.27
C ARG A 382 -24.09 -32.79 23.44
N ILE A 383 -22.99 -32.05 23.59
CA ILE A 383 -22.86 -31.01 24.62
C ILE A 383 -23.90 -29.91 24.39
N ALA A 384 -24.07 -29.44 23.15
CA ALA A 384 -25.09 -28.46 22.79
C ALA A 384 -26.51 -28.99 23.08
N GLN A 385 -26.81 -30.26 22.75
CA GLN A 385 -28.11 -30.87 23.04
C GLN A 385 -28.40 -30.98 24.55
N HIS A 386 -27.40 -31.34 25.36
CA HIS A 386 -27.52 -31.34 26.82
C HIS A 386 -27.70 -29.93 27.39
N TYR A 387 -26.97 -28.94 26.86
CA TYR A 387 -27.10 -27.54 27.26
C TYR A 387 -28.50 -26.99 26.99
N MET A 388 -29.07 -27.29 25.81
CA MET A 388 -30.45 -26.92 25.46
C MET A 388 -31.47 -27.58 26.40
N ARG A 389 -31.39 -28.90 26.64
CA ARG A 389 -32.29 -29.59 27.59
C ARG A 389 -32.20 -29.05 29.02
N ALA A 390 -30.99 -28.72 29.48
CA ALA A 390 -30.79 -28.12 30.81
C ALA A 390 -31.35 -26.69 30.89
N ARG A 391 -31.35 -25.95 29.78
CA ARG A 391 -31.96 -24.63 29.67
C ARG A 391 -33.48 -24.70 29.69
N ASP A 392 -34.08 -25.63 28.95
CA ASP A 392 -35.54 -25.80 28.89
C ASP A 392 -36.11 -26.16 30.28
N MET A 393 -35.46 -27.08 31.02
CA MET A 393 -35.86 -27.42 32.39
C MET A 393 -35.83 -26.23 33.37
N ARG A 394 -34.95 -25.23 33.16
CA ARG A 394 -34.96 -24.00 33.98
C ARG A 394 -36.18 -23.13 33.70
N TYR A 395 -36.67 -23.09 32.46
CA TYR A 395 -37.89 -22.34 32.14
C TYR A 395 -39.14 -23.02 32.72
N THR A 396 -39.21 -24.35 32.74
CA THR A 396 -40.32 -25.09 33.36
C THR A 396 -40.38 -24.91 34.89
N LEU A 397 -39.22 -24.79 35.56
CA LEU A 397 -39.16 -24.50 37.01
C LEU A 397 -39.56 -23.06 37.36
N LEU A 398 -39.50 -22.13 36.40
CA LEU A 398 -39.88 -20.73 36.59
C LEU A 398 -41.36 -20.45 36.25
N SER A 399 -42.10 -21.45 35.75
CA SER A 399 -43.52 -21.32 35.39
C SER A 399 -44.48 -21.93 36.42
N VAL A 400 -44.05 -22.10 37.68
CA VAL A 400 -44.96 -22.47 38.77
C VAL A 400 -45.81 -21.25 39.12
N PRO A 401 -47.15 -21.30 39.00
CA PRO A 401 -48.00 -20.17 39.33
C PRO A 401 -47.97 -19.90 40.83
N GLU A 402 -47.85 -18.62 41.22
CA GLU A 402 -48.04 -18.21 42.60
C GLU A 402 -49.47 -18.55 43.04
N ILE A 403 -49.59 -19.46 44.01
CA ILE A 403 -50.86 -19.70 44.71
C ILE A 403 -51.03 -18.53 45.67
N ILE A 404 -51.88 -17.59 45.27
CA ILE A 404 -52.29 -16.45 46.10
C ILE A 404 -53.17 -16.96 47.25
N GLN A 405 -52.74 -16.71 48.49
CA GLN A 405 -53.54 -16.74 49.71
C GLN A 405 -53.34 -15.42 50.47
#